data_AF-A0A1W7M6M3-F1
#
_entry.id   AF-A0A1W7M6M3-F1
#
_cell.length_a   1.000
_cell.length_b   1.000
_cell.length_c   1.000
_cell.angle_alpha   90.00
_cell.angle_beta   90.00
_cell.angle_gamma   90.00
#
_symmetry.space_group_name_H-M   'P 1'
#
loop_
_entity.id
_entity.type
_entity.pdbx_description
1 polymer ?
#
loop_
_entity_poly.entity_id
_entity_poly.type
_entity_poly.pdbx_seq_one_letter_code
_entity_poly.pdbx_strand_id
1 'polypeptide(L)'
;MGKAFSVGRSRGQLDWRKRMSDTVAYALLVYTGLQIFVTMQAIEGDSASALPMLALVVLVGAIIPMFRRFERRWEHIGDAAAADPDRRVAFRKDQVSIWLLAIGLPFLLTGLFKLIAALF
;
A
#
# COMPACT_ATOMS: atom_id res chain seq x y z
N MET A 1 -26.70 -31.13 -21.55
CA MET A 1 -25.38 -31.48 -20.96
C MET A 1 -24.48 -30.24 -20.96
N GLY A 2 -23.70 -30.07 -19.90
CA GLY A 2 -23.26 -28.79 -19.33
C GLY A 2 -22.37 -27.89 -20.17
N LYS A 3 -22.57 -26.58 -20.00
CA LYS A 3 -21.68 -25.52 -20.45
C LYS A 3 -20.33 -25.70 -19.76
N ALA A 4 -19.30 -26.02 -20.54
CA ALA A 4 -17.92 -26.05 -20.08
C ALA A 4 -17.54 -24.65 -19.57
N PHE A 5 -17.36 -24.52 -18.26
CA PHE A 5 -16.78 -23.34 -17.64
C PHE A 5 -15.28 -23.37 -17.98
N SER A 6 -14.91 -22.72 -19.07
CA SER A 6 -13.53 -22.49 -19.44
C SER A 6 -12.91 -21.53 -18.42
N VAL A 7 -12.38 -22.08 -17.32
CA VAL A 7 -11.40 -21.38 -16.48
C VAL A 7 -10.13 -21.25 -17.31
N GLY A 8 -10.10 -20.27 -18.20
CA GLY A 8 -8.91 -19.78 -18.87
C GLY A 8 -7.99 -19.12 -17.84
N ARG A 9 -7.29 -19.93 -17.04
CA ARG A 9 -6.16 -19.45 -16.25
C ARG A 9 -4.99 -19.28 -17.22
N SER A 10 -4.90 -18.11 -17.85
CA SER A 10 -3.74 -17.68 -18.62
C SER A 10 -2.53 -17.54 -17.70
N ARG A 11 -1.86 -18.65 -17.39
CA ARG A 11 -0.66 -18.71 -16.55
C ARG A 11 0.61 -18.13 -17.20
N GLY A 12 0.49 -17.50 -18.36
CA GLY A 12 1.62 -16.89 -19.08
C GLY A 12 1.32 -15.57 -19.78
N GLN A 13 0.11 -15.01 -19.64
CA GLN A 13 -0.21 -13.72 -20.25
C GLN A 13 0.11 -12.62 -19.23
N LEU A 14 0.98 -11.70 -19.63
CA LEU A 14 1.34 -10.56 -18.82
C LEU A 14 0.06 -9.76 -18.50
N ASP A 15 -0.24 -9.58 -17.20
CA ASP A 15 -1.39 -8.83 -16.73
C ASP A 15 -0.94 -7.85 -15.65
N TRP A 16 -0.77 -6.59 -16.04
CA TRP A 16 -0.35 -5.52 -15.13
C TRP A 16 -1.37 -5.23 -14.03
N ARG A 17 -2.67 -5.46 -14.26
CA ARG A 17 -3.72 -5.18 -13.27
C ARG A 17 -3.56 -6.10 -12.07
N LYS A 18 -3.43 -7.40 -12.37
CA LYS A 18 -3.26 -8.43 -11.36
C LYS A 18 -1.98 -8.19 -10.55
N ARG A 19 -0.86 -7.92 -11.23
CA ARG A 19 0.42 -7.61 -10.56
C ARG A 19 0.36 -6.35 -9.69
N MET A 20 -0.43 -5.36 -10.08
CA MET A 20 -0.62 -4.14 -9.29
C MET A 20 -1.44 -4.41 -8.04
N SER A 21 -2.54 -5.16 -8.15
CA SER A 21 -3.34 -5.60 -7.00
C SER A 21 -2.49 -6.42 -6.02
N ASP A 22 -1.72 -7.39 -6.51
CA ASP A 22 -0.77 -8.16 -5.67
C ASP A 22 0.22 -7.23 -4.96
N THR A 23 0.79 -6.24 -5.68
CA THR A 23 1.72 -5.25 -5.09
C THR A 23 1.06 -4.44 -3.97
N VAL A 24 -0.18 -3.97 -4.17
CA VAL A 24 -0.94 -3.24 -3.14
C VAL A 24 -1.20 -4.14 -1.92
N ALA A 25 -1.60 -5.39 -2.14
CA ALA A 25 -1.85 -6.34 -1.06
C ALA A 25 -0.59 -6.61 -0.22
N TYR A 26 0.55 -6.88 -0.87
CA TYR A 26 1.82 -7.04 -0.16
C TYR A 26 2.26 -5.76 0.57
N ALA A 27 2.07 -4.59 -0.05
CA ALA A 27 2.41 -3.31 0.56
C ALA A 27 1.57 -3.03 1.80
N LEU A 28 0.28 -3.36 1.80
CA LEU A 28 -0.59 -3.25 2.99
C LEU A 28 -0.15 -4.18 4.12
N LEU A 29 0.26 -5.41 3.77
CA LEU A 29 0.78 -6.37 4.76
C LEU A 29 2.07 -5.85 5.39
N VAL A 30 3.02 -5.35 4.58
CA VAL A 30 4.27 -4.78 5.08
C VAL A 30 4.04 -3.52 5.89
N TYR A 31 3.18 -2.61 5.40
CA TYR A 31 2.76 -1.42 6.14
C TYR A 31 2.25 -1.79 7.52
N THR A 32 1.32 -2.75 7.59
CA THR A 32 0.71 -3.17 8.86
C THR A 32 1.74 -3.80 9.79
N GLY A 33 2.59 -4.70 9.27
CA GLY A 33 3.66 -5.31 10.05
C GLY A 33 4.62 -4.27 10.61
N LEU A 34 5.14 -3.39 9.76
CA LEU A 34 6.01 -2.28 10.18
C LEU A 34 5.31 -1.37 11.18
N GLN A 35 4.05 -0.99 10.93
CA GLN A 35 3.28 -0.13 11.81
C GLN A 35 3.18 -0.72 13.21
N ILE A 36 2.90 -2.03 13.35
CA ILE A 36 2.84 -2.70 14.65
C ILE A 36 4.20 -2.68 15.35
N PHE A 37 5.28 -3.08 14.68
CA PHE A 37 6.63 -3.10 15.29
C PHE A 37 7.07 -1.71 15.74
N VAL A 38 6.87 -0.72 14.86
CA VAL A 38 7.26 0.67 15.10
C VAL A 38 6.40 1.29 16.23
N THR A 39 5.10 0.99 16.27
CA THR A 39 4.22 1.46 17.35
C THR A 39 4.52 0.77 18.68
N MET A 40 4.83 -0.54 18.69
CA MET A 40 5.25 -1.23 19.91
C MET A 40 6.51 -0.61 20.52
N GLN A 41 7.52 -0.29 19.70
CA GLN A 41 8.72 0.41 20.18
C GLN A 41 8.42 1.83 20.71
N ALA A 42 7.37 2.49 20.23
CA ALA A 42 7.00 3.82 20.71
C ALA A 42 6.28 3.78 22.07
N ILE A 43 5.52 2.71 22.36
CA ILE A 43 4.72 2.57 23.59
C ILE A 43 5.60 2.24 24.82
N GLU A 44 6.72 1.54 24.64
CA GLU A 44 7.64 1.25 25.76
C GLU A 44 8.33 2.50 26.32
N GLY A 45 8.33 3.62 25.58
CA GLY A 45 9.12 4.81 25.90
C GLY A 45 8.37 6.00 26.50
N ASP A 46 7.05 6.13 26.32
CA ASP A 46 6.37 7.38 26.67
C ASP A 46 4.91 7.21 27.11
N SER A 47 4.50 8.00 28.10
CA SER A 47 3.19 7.92 28.75
C SER A 47 2.09 8.29 27.76
N ALA A 48 1.10 7.40 27.61
CA ALA A 48 0.05 7.47 26.60
C ALA A 48 -0.65 8.84 26.48
N SER A 49 -0.23 9.65 25.51
CA SER A 49 -0.95 10.86 25.08
C SER A 49 -2.00 10.49 24.02
N ALA A 50 -3.16 11.14 24.05
CA ALA A 50 -4.26 10.89 23.10
C ALA A 50 -3.96 11.42 21.68
N LEU A 51 -3.04 12.38 21.57
CA LEU A 51 -2.62 13.01 20.31
C LEU A 51 -2.02 11.99 19.30
N PRO A 52 -1.07 11.13 19.70
CA PRO A 52 -0.55 10.06 18.85
C PRO A 52 -1.60 9.14 18.25
N MET A 53 -2.59 8.74 19.04
CA MET A 53 -3.65 7.83 18.58
C MET A 53 -4.57 8.52 17.55
N LEU A 54 -4.94 9.78 17.75
CA LEU A 54 -5.74 10.54 16.80
C LEU A 54 -5.00 10.76 15.48
N ALA A 55 -3.73 11.16 15.52
CA ALA A 55 -2.92 11.34 14.33
C ALA A 55 -2.72 10.02 13.56
N LEU A 56 -2.56 8.90 14.28
CA LEU A 56 -2.51 7.57 13.67
C LEU A 56 -3.81 7.22 12.94
N VAL A 57 -4.97 7.43 13.57
CA VAL A 57 -6.28 7.16 12.97
C VAL A 57 -6.50 8.00 11.72
N VAL A 58 -6.19 9.29 11.76
CA VAL A 58 -6.32 10.19 10.59
C VAL A 58 -5.39 9.74 9.46
N LEU A 59 -4.15 9.37 9.76
CA LEU A 59 -3.22 8.94 8.72
C LEU A 59 -3.63 7.61 8.10
N VAL A 60 -4.05 6.63 8.90
CA VAL A 60 -4.60 5.35 8.39
C VAL A 60 -5.86 5.62 7.55
N GLY A 61 -6.73 6.53 7.98
CA GLY A 61 -7.89 6.96 7.20
C GLY A 61 -7.51 7.56 5.84
N ALA A 62 -6.37 8.27 5.76
CA ALA A 62 -5.86 8.87 4.54
C ALA A 62 -5.09 7.90 3.63
N ILE A 63 -4.50 6.82 4.18
CA ILE A 63 -3.71 5.88 3.38
C ILE A 63 -4.57 5.01 2.46
N ILE A 64 -5.76 4.63 2.92
CA ILE A 64 -6.72 3.82 2.18
C ILE A 64 -7.16 4.48 0.86
N PRO A 65 -7.64 5.75 0.83
CA PRO A 65 -8.01 6.41 -0.43
C PRO A 65 -6.80 6.58 -1.35
N MET A 66 -5.60 6.77 -0.80
CA MET A 66 -4.38 6.86 -1.59
C MET A 66 -4.09 5.54 -2.33
N PHE A 67 -4.06 4.40 -1.63
CA PHE A 67 -3.87 3.09 -2.28
C PHE A 67 -5.00 2.76 -3.26
N ARG A 68 -6.25 3.07 -2.92
CA ARG A 68 -7.40 2.87 -3.83
C ARG A 68 -7.29 3.72 -5.10
N ARG A 69 -6.67 4.90 -5.05
CA ARG A 69 -6.43 5.73 -6.25
C ARG A 69 -5.41 5.07 -7.18
N PHE A 70 -4.35 4.47 -6.62
CA PHE A 70 -3.37 3.72 -7.39
C PHE A 70 -4.00 2.49 -8.06
N GLU A 71 -4.82 1.73 -7.33
CA GLU A 71 -5.51 0.55 -7.85
C GLU A 71 -6.49 0.90 -8.97
N ARG A 72 -7.41 1.85 -8.77
CA ARG A 72 -8.41 2.24 -9.78
C ARG A 72 -7.79 2.67 -11.11
N ARG A 73 -6.63 3.33 -11.07
CA ARG A 73 -5.93 3.75 -12.30
C ARG A 73 -5.51 2.56 -13.16
N TRP A 74 -5.12 1.45 -12.54
CA TRP A 74 -4.73 0.24 -13.25
C TRP A 74 -5.92 -0.68 -13.55
N GLU A 75 -6.95 -0.65 -12.72
CA GLU A 75 -8.18 -1.43 -12.94
C GLU A 75 -8.91 -1.04 -14.24
N HIS A 76 -8.89 0.26 -14.60
CA HIS A 76 -9.57 0.77 -15.79
C HIS A 76 -8.81 0.60 -17.12
N ILE A 77 -7.63 -0.02 -17.14
CA ILE A 77 -6.90 -0.24 -18.40
C ILE A 77 -7.54 -1.42 -19.16
N GLY A 78 -7.85 -1.25 -20.45
CA GLY A 78 -8.42 -2.32 -21.29
C GLY A 78 -7.49 -3.54 -21.45
N ASP A 79 -8.02 -4.69 -21.87
CA ASP A 79 -7.28 -5.97 -21.89
C ASP A 79 -6.02 -5.93 -22.75
N ALA A 80 -6.06 -5.25 -23.90
CA ALA A 80 -4.89 -5.04 -24.74
C ALA A 80 -3.79 -4.23 -24.04
N ALA A 81 -4.17 -3.22 -23.25
CA ALA A 81 -3.23 -2.40 -22.49
C ALA A 81 -2.71 -3.10 -21.22
N ALA A 82 -3.44 -4.06 -20.68
CA ALA A 82 -3.00 -4.86 -19.54
C ALA A 82 -1.88 -5.85 -19.91
N ALA A 83 -1.81 -6.25 -21.20
CA ALA A 83 -0.78 -7.13 -21.74
C ALA A 83 0.38 -6.38 -22.45
N ASP A 84 0.32 -5.05 -22.52
CA ASP A 84 1.29 -4.21 -23.22
C ASP A 84 2.61 -4.05 -22.43
N PRO A 85 3.77 -4.50 -22.95
CA PRO A 85 5.06 -4.35 -22.30
C PRO A 85 5.48 -2.89 -22.04
N ASP A 86 5.01 -1.94 -22.84
CA ASP A 86 5.43 -0.52 -22.76
C ASP A 86 4.94 0.16 -21.47
N ARG A 87 3.89 -0.40 -20.85
CA ARG A 87 3.37 0.03 -19.54
C ARG A 87 4.32 -0.29 -18.38
N ARG A 88 5.37 -1.08 -18.59
CA ARG A 88 6.34 -1.49 -17.54
C ARG A 88 6.95 -0.31 -16.78
N VAL A 89 7.28 0.78 -17.49
CA VAL A 89 7.91 1.95 -16.84
C VAL A 89 6.92 2.64 -15.91
N ALA A 90 5.68 2.85 -16.37
CA ALA A 90 4.61 3.41 -15.54
C ALA A 90 4.33 2.51 -14.32
N PHE A 91 4.23 1.19 -14.55
CA PHE A 91 4.04 0.21 -13.48
C PHE A 91 5.13 0.29 -12.40
N ARG A 92 6.40 0.36 -12.80
CA ARG A 92 7.52 0.48 -11.85
C ARG A 92 7.47 1.76 -11.03
N LYS A 93 7.12 2.89 -11.63
CA LYS A 93 7.01 4.18 -10.90
C LYS A 93 5.91 4.10 -9.84
N ASP A 94 4.80 3.47 -10.16
CA ASP A 94 3.67 3.32 -9.26
C ASP A 94 3.96 2.30 -8.15
N GLN A 95 4.59 1.18 -8.50
CA GLN A 95 5.06 0.19 -7.54
C GLN A 95 6.05 0.79 -6.54
N VAL A 96 7.03 1.57 -7.01
CA VAL A 96 7.97 2.28 -6.13
C VAL A 96 7.24 3.26 -5.22
N SER A 97 6.28 4.02 -5.75
CA SER A 97 5.49 4.98 -4.95
C SER A 97 4.69 4.27 -3.85
N ILE A 98 4.09 3.13 -4.16
CA ILE A 98 3.36 2.29 -3.19
C ILE A 98 4.30 1.80 -2.08
N TRP A 99 5.48 1.29 -2.45
CA TRP A 99 6.46 0.81 -1.47
C TRP A 99 7.02 1.94 -0.60
N LEU A 100 7.32 3.10 -1.19
CA LEU A 100 7.75 4.28 -0.45
C LEU A 100 6.68 4.74 0.54
N LEU A 101 5.41 4.71 0.17
CA LEU A 101 4.31 5.04 1.08
C LEU A 101 4.18 3.99 2.20
N ALA A 102 4.14 2.71 1.85
CA ALA A 102 3.94 1.61 2.79
C ALA A 102 5.07 1.53 3.83
N ILE A 103 6.32 1.78 3.43
CA ILE A 103 7.46 1.77 4.34
C ILE A 103 7.62 3.15 5.00
N GLY A 104 7.56 4.22 4.22
CA GLY A 104 7.86 5.57 4.67
C GLY A 104 6.85 6.12 5.68
N LEU A 105 5.55 5.85 5.54
CA LEU A 105 4.54 6.38 6.46
C LEU A 105 4.76 5.94 7.92
N PRO A 106 4.96 4.63 8.22
CA PRO A 106 5.24 4.17 9.58
C PRO A 106 6.42 4.90 10.23
N PHE A 107 7.52 5.08 9.51
CA PHE A 107 8.70 5.78 10.03
C PHE A 107 8.48 7.29 10.13
N LEU A 108 7.81 7.90 9.15
CA LEU A 108 7.53 9.34 9.15
C LEU A 108 6.63 9.72 10.32
N LEU A 109 5.60 8.92 10.62
CA LEU A 109 4.78 9.09 11.82
C LEU A 109 5.63 9.06 13.08
N THR A 110 6.40 8.00 13.27
CA THR A 110 7.16 7.79 14.50
C THR A 110 8.24 8.83 14.67
N GLY A 111 8.91 9.22 13.59
CA GLY A 111 9.86 10.32 13.59
C GLY A 111 9.20 11.64 13.94
N LEU A 112 8.04 11.95 13.35
CA LEU A 112 7.28 13.16 13.66
C LEU A 112 6.83 13.19 15.12
N PHE A 113 6.34 12.06 15.66
CA PHE A 113 5.98 11.96 17.07
C PHE A 113 7.17 12.18 17.99
N LYS A 114 8.30 11.49 17.74
CA LYS A 114 9.53 11.68 18.52
C LYS A 114 10.02 13.12 18.45
N LEU A 115 9.90 13.77 17.30
CA LEU A 115 10.32 15.17 17.11
C LEU A 115 9.40 16.13 17.86
N ILE A 116 8.08 15.93 17.80
CA ILE A 116 7.14 16.75 18.57
C ILE A 116 7.37 16.54 20.07
N ALA A 117 7.50 15.28 20.53
CA ALA A 117 7.78 14.96 21.93
C ALA A 117 9.14 15.49 22.42
N ALA A 118 10.12 15.67 21.53
CA ALA A 118 11.39 16.30 21.89
C ALA A 118 11.31 17.85 21.98
N LEU A 119 10.26 18.46 21.40
CA LEU A 119 10.06 19.91 21.39
C LEU A 119 9.17 20.41 22.55
N PHE A 120 8.41 19.53 23.21
CA PHE A 120 7.49 19.84 24.30
C PHE A 120 7.87 19.06 25.56
#